data_AF-A0A7L3GWI5-F1
#
_entry.id   AF-A0A7L3GWI5-F1
#
_cell.length_a   1.000
_cell.length_b   1.000
_cell.length_c   1.000
_cell.angle_alpha   90.00
_cell.angle_beta   90.00
_cell.angle_gamma   90.00
#
_symmetry.space_group_name_H-M   'P 1'
#
loop_
_entity.id
_entity.type
_entity.pdbx_description
1 polymer ?
#
loop_
_entity_poly.entity_id
_entity_poly.type
_entity_poly.pdbx_seq_one_letter_code
_entity_poly.pdbx_strand_id
1 'polypeptide(L)'
;MLLTSSAGFILFLLSHCTVPVSTKEAVVLANAHLLPQRGYERLVNANEKDYPRDCFEIFQRSEGNSRDGLYIIQPKEDPIVVSCNMQDGGWTVIQHITANSTVDFDRTWQDYKYGFGSIHDNHWLGNEYMHQLTSSSVQYILGVKLVNLN
;
A
#
# COMPACT_ATOMS: atom_id res chain seq x y z
N MET A 1 63.27 38.69 -7.35
CA MET A 1 62.00 39.35 -6.97
C MET A 1 61.66 40.26 -8.14
N LEU A 2 60.79 39.90 -9.09
CA LEU A 2 59.38 39.51 -9.03
C LEU A 2 59.14 38.38 -10.05
N LEU A 3 58.69 37.21 -9.61
CA LEU A 3 57.29 36.76 -9.55
C LEU A 3 56.70 36.37 -10.92
N THR A 4 56.64 35.05 -11.10
CA THR A 4 55.85 34.26 -12.02
C THR A 4 54.36 34.58 -11.94
N SER A 5 53.63 34.55 -13.06
CA SER A 5 52.24 34.09 -13.06
C SER A 5 51.86 33.61 -14.47
N SER A 6 51.97 32.30 -14.67
CA SER A 6 51.33 31.58 -15.77
C SER A 6 49.89 31.31 -15.34
N ALA A 7 48.92 31.93 -16.01
CA ALA A 7 47.51 31.63 -15.80
C ALA A 7 47.18 30.29 -16.46
N GLY A 8 47.36 29.20 -15.72
CA GLY A 8 46.86 27.87 -16.09
C GLY A 8 45.34 27.83 -15.92
N PHE A 9 44.59 27.79 -17.02
CA PHE A 9 43.18 27.44 -17.00
C PHE A 9 43.05 25.94 -16.72
N ILE A 10 42.75 25.58 -15.48
CA ILE A 10 42.34 24.22 -15.12
C ILE A 10 40.93 24.03 -15.65
N LEU A 11 40.81 23.33 -16.79
CA LEU A 11 39.53 22.81 -17.27
C LEU A 11 39.05 21.75 -16.28
N PHE A 12 38.19 22.13 -15.33
CA PHE A 12 37.41 21.15 -14.57
C PHE A 12 36.45 20.49 -15.56
N LEU A 13 36.80 19.28 -16.03
CA LEU A 13 35.83 18.37 -16.63
C LEU A 13 34.81 18.05 -15.53
N LEU A 14 33.74 18.83 -15.46
CA LEU A 14 32.54 18.46 -14.72
C LEU A 14 32.02 17.20 -15.39
N SER A 15 32.45 16.05 -14.86
CA SER A 15 31.78 14.78 -15.08
C SER A 15 30.36 14.97 -14.57
N HIS A 16 29.46 15.28 -15.49
CA HIS A 16 28.04 15.29 -15.21
C HIS A 16 27.69 13.83 -14.97
N CYS A 17 27.75 13.41 -13.71
CA CYS A 17 27.04 12.22 -13.27
C CYS A 17 25.56 12.50 -13.49
N THR A 18 25.06 12.29 -14.71
CA THR A 18 23.65 12.05 -14.94
C THR A 18 23.37 10.70 -14.31
N VAL A 19 23.02 10.71 -13.02
CA VAL A 19 22.41 9.55 -12.39
C VAL A 19 21.16 9.26 -13.22
N PRO A 20 21.03 8.06 -13.81
CA PRO A 20 19.76 7.68 -14.39
C PRO A 20 18.78 7.59 -13.22
N VAL A 21 17.98 8.64 -13.03
CA VAL A 21 16.83 8.58 -12.14
C VAL A 21 15.90 7.57 -12.79
N SER A 22 15.93 6.34 -12.28
CA SER A 22 14.94 5.33 -12.60
C SER A 22 13.61 5.85 -12.08
N THR A 23 12.87 6.54 -12.93
CA THR A 23 11.49 6.89 -12.67
C THR A 23 10.71 5.58 -12.68
N LYS A 24 10.64 4.91 -11.52
CA LYS A 24 9.66 3.84 -11.32
C LYS A 24 8.30 4.47 -11.57
N GLU A 25 7.64 4.04 -12.65
CA GLU A 25 6.26 4.42 -12.91
C GLU A 25 5.45 3.95 -11.70
N ALA A 26 4.89 4.92 -10.95
CA ALA A 26 4.18 4.61 -9.73
C ALA A 26 2.88 3.88 -10.09
N VAL A 27 2.63 2.73 -9.47
CA VAL A 27 1.39 2.00 -9.67
C VAL A 27 0.19 2.88 -9.28
N VAL A 28 -0.82 2.92 -10.14
CA VAL A 28 -2.06 3.64 -9.87
C VAL A 28 -2.98 2.72 -9.06
N LEU A 29 -3.34 3.14 -7.84
CA LEU A 29 -4.20 2.38 -6.94
C LEU A 29 -5.58 3.04 -6.88
N ALA A 30 -6.65 2.29 -7.12
CA ALA A 30 -8.01 2.86 -7.13
C ALA A 30 -8.44 3.43 -5.78
N ASN A 31 -7.86 2.95 -4.68
CA ASN A 31 -8.10 3.42 -3.32
C ASN A 31 -6.88 4.09 -2.68
N ALA A 32 -6.03 4.76 -3.49
CA ALA A 32 -4.83 5.44 -3.02
C ALA A 32 -5.10 6.47 -1.91
N HIS A 33 -6.31 7.02 -1.81
CA HIS A 33 -6.69 7.96 -0.75
C HIS A 33 -6.74 7.33 0.65
N LEU A 34 -6.75 6.00 0.75
CA LEU A 34 -6.66 5.28 2.03
C LEU A 34 -5.23 5.09 2.52
N LEU A 35 -4.22 5.45 1.73
CA LEU A 35 -2.83 5.41 2.16
C LEU A 35 -2.51 6.57 3.11
N PRO A 36 -1.74 6.32 4.18
CA PRO A 36 -1.21 7.41 5.01
C PRO A 36 -0.17 8.23 4.23
N GLN A 37 0.29 9.35 4.82
CA GLN A 37 1.45 10.06 4.31
C GLN A 37 2.65 9.11 4.17
N ARG A 38 3.30 9.12 2.99
CA ARG A 38 4.35 8.15 2.60
C ARG A 38 3.91 6.68 2.58
N GLY A 39 2.61 6.41 2.44
CA GLY A 39 2.06 5.06 2.42
C GLY A 39 2.64 4.16 1.33
N TYR A 40 3.03 4.71 0.18
CA TYR A 40 3.68 3.96 -0.91
C TYR A 40 5.01 3.31 -0.50
N GLU A 41 5.78 3.93 0.40
CA GLU A 41 7.05 3.38 0.92
C GLU A 41 6.83 2.13 1.79
N ARG A 42 5.59 1.92 2.24
CA ARG A 42 5.20 0.85 3.17
C ARG A 42 4.61 -0.37 2.46
N LEU A 43 4.36 -0.25 1.15
CA LEU A 43 3.81 -1.32 0.33
C LEU A 43 4.86 -2.43 0.18
N VAL A 44 4.49 -3.63 0.60
CA VAL A 44 5.42 -4.78 0.62
C VAL A 44 5.75 -5.26 -0.79
N ASN A 45 4.75 -5.26 -1.69
CA ASN A 45 4.86 -5.78 -3.05
C ASN A 45 4.78 -4.70 -4.14
N ALA A 46 5.19 -3.46 -3.86
CA ALA A 46 5.12 -2.34 -4.82
C ALA A 46 5.84 -2.56 -6.16
N ASN A 47 6.77 -3.52 -6.22
CA ASN A 47 7.57 -3.80 -7.41
C ASN A 47 7.08 -5.04 -8.19
N GLU A 48 6.01 -5.69 -7.74
CA GLU A 48 5.42 -6.82 -8.47
C GLU A 48 4.67 -6.33 -9.72
N LYS A 49 4.64 -7.18 -10.75
CA LYS A 49 3.94 -6.92 -12.01
C LYS A 49 2.53 -7.50 -12.05
N ASP A 50 2.34 -8.63 -11.36
CA ASP A 50 1.07 -9.37 -11.31
C ASP A 50 0.63 -9.47 -9.85
N TYR A 51 -0.34 -8.63 -9.47
CA TYR A 51 -0.81 -8.59 -8.09
C TYR A 51 -1.74 -9.78 -7.78
N PRO A 52 -1.60 -10.41 -6.61
CA PRO A 52 -2.53 -11.45 -6.15
C PRO A 52 -3.95 -10.92 -5.98
N ARG A 53 -4.93 -11.81 -6.02
CA ARG A 53 -6.35 -11.48 -5.86
C ARG A 53 -6.66 -10.92 -4.48
N ASP A 54 -6.06 -11.50 -3.44
CA ASP A 54 -6.29 -11.18 -2.04
C ASP A 54 -5.10 -11.58 -1.15
N CYS A 55 -5.17 -11.25 0.14
CA CYS A 55 -4.14 -11.57 1.12
C CYS A 55 -3.92 -13.08 1.32
N PHE A 56 -4.93 -13.91 1.06
CA PHE A 56 -4.80 -15.36 1.24
C PHE A 56 -3.95 -15.96 0.13
N GLU A 57 -4.12 -15.47 -1.10
CA GLU A 57 -3.25 -15.84 -2.21
C GLU A 57 -1.79 -15.42 -1.96
N ILE A 58 -1.55 -14.23 -1.39
CA ILE A 58 -0.20 -13.82 -0.97
C ILE A 58 0.37 -14.80 0.06
N PHE A 59 -0.41 -15.11 1.10
CA PHE A 59 -0.02 -16.04 2.15
C PHE A 59 0.35 -17.41 1.58
N GLN A 60 -0.46 -17.97 0.67
CA GLN A 60 -0.18 -19.22 -0.01
C GLN A 60 1.08 -19.17 -0.87
N ARG A 61 1.24 -18.14 -1.72
CA ARG A 61 2.42 -17.98 -2.60
C ARG A 61 3.72 -17.88 -1.80
N SER A 62 3.65 -17.36 -0.58
CA SER A 62 4.80 -17.25 0.32
C SER A 62 5.04 -18.49 1.20
N GLU A 63 4.24 -19.55 1.05
CA GLU A 63 4.25 -20.73 1.92
C GLU A 63 4.08 -20.36 3.41
N GLY A 64 3.27 -19.33 3.68
CA GLY A 64 3.04 -18.80 5.03
C GLY A 64 4.13 -17.91 5.59
N ASN A 65 5.17 -17.56 4.81
CA ASN A 65 6.28 -16.70 5.26
C ASN A 65 6.02 -15.19 5.08
N SER A 66 4.92 -14.80 4.45
CA SER A 66 4.52 -13.39 4.34
C SER A 66 4.25 -12.79 5.72
N ARG A 67 4.59 -11.51 5.89
CA ARG A 67 4.38 -10.75 7.13
C ARG A 67 3.16 -9.85 7.04
N ASP A 68 2.59 -9.51 8.19
CA ASP A 68 1.56 -8.47 8.28
C ASP A 68 2.04 -7.16 7.63
N GLY A 69 1.14 -6.47 6.94
CA GLY A 69 1.50 -5.21 6.30
C GLY A 69 0.54 -4.77 5.20
N LEU A 70 0.96 -3.72 4.49
CA LEU A 70 0.21 -3.18 3.36
C LEU A 70 0.64 -3.86 2.07
N TYR A 71 -0.33 -4.42 1.36
CA TYR A 71 -0.10 -5.10 0.10
C TYR A 71 -1.02 -4.53 -0.96
N ILE A 72 -0.55 -4.56 -2.19
CA ILE A 72 -1.35 -4.34 -3.37
C ILE A 72 -1.97 -5.68 -3.76
N ILE A 73 -3.28 -5.68 -3.96
CA ILE A 73 -4.04 -6.80 -4.52
C ILE A 73 -4.83 -6.32 -5.73
N GLN A 74 -5.24 -7.24 -6.58
CA GLN A 74 -6.04 -6.94 -7.76
C GLN A 74 -7.16 -8.00 -7.90
N PRO A 75 -8.26 -7.84 -7.15
CA PRO A 75 -9.36 -8.81 -7.17
C PRO A 75 -10.13 -8.82 -8.49
N LYS A 76 -10.10 -7.70 -9.23
CA LYS A 76 -10.75 -7.53 -10.54
C LYS A 76 -9.86 -6.75 -11.52
N GLU A 77 -10.29 -5.57 -11.96
CA GLU A 77 -9.62 -4.78 -13.00
C GLU A 77 -8.55 -3.87 -12.42
N ASP A 78 -8.90 -3.05 -11.42
CA ASP A 78 -7.98 -2.06 -10.87
C ASP A 78 -7.26 -2.56 -9.60
N PRO A 79 -5.93 -2.32 -9.47
CA PRO A 79 -5.20 -2.60 -8.24
C PRO A 79 -5.67 -1.72 -7.08
N ILE A 80 -5.72 -2.31 -5.88
CA ILE A 80 -6.04 -1.63 -4.63
C ILE A 80 -5.02 -1.99 -3.56
N VAL A 81 -4.82 -1.10 -2.58
CA VAL A 81 -4.07 -1.41 -1.37
C VAL A 81 -5.00 -1.94 -0.28
N VAL A 82 -4.54 -2.95 0.45
CA VAL A 82 -5.21 -3.51 1.62
C VAL A 82 -4.22 -3.73 2.76
N SER A 83 -4.73 -3.82 3.99
CA SER A 83 -3.98 -4.38 5.10
C SER A 83 -4.19 -5.89 5.14
N CYS A 84 -3.09 -6.64 5.19
CA CYS A 84 -3.11 -8.09 5.32
C CYS A 84 -2.64 -8.49 6.71
N ASN A 85 -3.46 -9.29 7.41
CA ASN A 85 -3.04 -10.02 8.58
C ASN A 85 -2.62 -11.44 8.15
N MET A 86 -1.31 -11.64 8.03
CA MET A 86 -0.72 -12.89 7.58
C MET A 86 -0.56 -13.88 8.73
N GLN A 87 -0.36 -13.38 9.96
CA GLN A 87 -0.20 -14.24 11.15
C GLN A 87 -1.41 -15.12 11.43
N ASP A 88 -2.64 -14.64 11.19
CA ASP A 88 -3.87 -15.44 11.39
C ASP A 88 -4.31 -16.16 10.10
N GLY A 89 -3.45 -16.26 9.07
CA GLY A 89 -3.68 -17.07 7.87
C GLY A 89 -4.04 -16.31 6.60
N GLY A 90 -3.60 -15.07 6.44
CA GLY A 90 -3.74 -14.31 5.17
C GLY A 90 -5.08 -13.59 5.03
N TRP A 91 -5.55 -12.94 6.08
CA TRP A 91 -6.81 -12.19 6.07
C TRP A 91 -6.67 -10.84 5.38
N THR A 92 -7.59 -10.55 4.46
CA THR A 92 -7.79 -9.20 3.94
C THR A 92 -8.63 -8.42 4.94
N VAL A 93 -8.04 -7.38 5.55
CA VAL A 93 -8.73 -6.57 6.56
C VAL A 93 -9.62 -5.55 5.83
N ILE A 94 -10.94 -5.70 5.98
CA ILE A 94 -11.94 -4.82 5.34
C ILE A 94 -12.42 -3.68 6.24
N GLN A 95 -12.33 -3.89 7.55
CA GLN A 95 -12.62 -2.90 8.58
C GLN A 95 -11.67 -3.17 9.75
N HIS A 96 -11.10 -2.09 10.30
CA HIS A 96 -10.41 -2.14 11.57
C HIS A 96 -10.75 -0.89 12.37
N ILE A 97 -11.08 -1.06 13.66
CA ILE A 97 -11.36 0.03 14.58
C ILE A 97 -10.83 -0.32 15.96
N THR A 98 -10.18 0.65 16.59
CA THR A 98 -9.65 0.59 17.95
C THR A 98 -10.44 1.55 18.84
N ALA A 99 -10.39 1.35 20.17
CA ALA A 99 -11.05 2.26 21.11
C ALA A 99 -10.50 3.70 21.07
N ASN A 100 -9.26 3.87 20.59
CA ASN A 100 -8.62 5.17 20.43
C ASN A 100 -8.74 5.71 19.00
N SER A 101 -9.67 5.16 18.19
CA SER A 101 -9.89 5.62 16.82
C SER A 101 -10.26 7.10 16.80
N THR A 102 -9.53 7.88 16.02
CA THR A 102 -9.88 9.26 15.68
C THR A 102 -10.68 9.35 14.38
N VAL A 103 -10.87 8.21 13.70
CA VAL A 103 -11.67 8.13 12.47
C VAL A 103 -13.15 8.08 12.86
N ASP A 104 -13.90 9.06 12.39
CA ASP A 104 -15.36 9.08 12.46
C ASP A 104 -15.96 8.05 11.48
N PHE A 105 -16.93 7.27 11.94
CA PHE A 105 -17.66 6.28 11.15
C PHE A 105 -19.10 6.71 10.82
N ASP A 106 -19.58 7.85 11.32
CA ASP A 106 -20.82 8.46 10.83
C ASP A 106 -20.53 9.19 9.50
N ARG A 107 -20.70 8.47 8.39
CA ARG A 107 -20.20 8.87 7.08
C ARG A 107 -21.26 8.80 6.00
N THR A 108 -21.01 9.50 4.91
CA THR A 108 -21.91 9.51 3.76
C THR A 108 -21.88 8.18 3.01
N TRP A 109 -22.89 7.93 2.17
CA TRP A 109 -22.89 6.79 1.27
C TRP A 109 -21.64 6.75 0.37
N GLN A 110 -21.19 7.92 -0.12
CA GLN A 110 -20.04 7.99 -1.00
C GLN A 110 -18.75 7.59 -0.28
N ASP A 111 -18.58 8.00 0.98
CA ASP A 111 -17.45 7.58 1.82
C ASP A 111 -17.50 6.07 2.07
N TYR A 112 -18.67 5.50 2.39
CA TYR A 112 -18.81 4.06 2.55
C TYR A 112 -18.56 3.28 1.25
N LYS A 113 -18.90 3.86 0.10
CA LYS A 113 -18.64 3.26 -1.21
C LYS A 113 -17.14 3.16 -1.49
N TYR A 114 -16.40 4.25 -1.30
CA TYR A 114 -14.98 4.34 -1.67
C TYR A 114 -14.00 4.19 -0.51
N GLY A 115 -14.48 3.98 0.71
CA GLY A 115 -13.67 3.81 1.90
C GLY A 115 -13.19 5.11 2.51
N PHE A 116 -12.84 5.05 3.80
CA PHE A 116 -12.32 6.16 4.59
C PHE A 116 -11.40 5.67 5.72
N GLY A 117 -10.67 6.60 6.33
CA GLY A 117 -9.65 6.30 7.33
C GLY A 117 -8.29 6.00 6.70
N SER A 118 -7.48 5.22 7.39
CA SER A 118 -6.14 4.82 6.94
C SER A 118 -6.03 3.30 6.95
N ILE A 119 -5.72 2.70 5.81
CA ILE A 119 -5.62 1.24 5.67
C ILE A 119 -4.55 0.64 6.61
N HIS A 120 -3.59 1.44 7.04
CA HIS A 120 -2.61 1.05 8.04
C HIS A 120 -3.19 0.85 9.45
N ASP A 121 -4.30 1.51 9.76
CA ASP A 121 -4.83 1.60 11.11
C ASP A 121 -6.37 1.53 11.10
N ASN A 122 -7.08 2.55 11.59
CA ASN A 122 -8.54 2.57 11.64
C ASN A 122 -9.11 2.92 10.25
N HIS A 123 -9.95 2.05 9.69
CA HIS A 123 -10.52 2.26 8.35
C HIS A 123 -11.78 1.46 8.07
N TRP A 124 -12.44 1.91 7.00
CA TRP A 124 -13.38 1.14 6.19
C TRP A 124 -12.82 1.01 4.78
N LEU A 125 -12.65 -0.21 4.27
CA LEU A 125 -12.02 -0.43 2.96
C LEU A 125 -12.82 0.21 1.83
N GLY A 126 -14.15 0.10 1.86
CA GLY A 126 -15.06 0.59 0.82
C GLY A 126 -15.91 -0.53 0.20
N ASN A 127 -17.21 -0.29 0.11
CA ASN A 127 -18.19 -1.27 -0.37
C ASN A 127 -17.92 -1.70 -1.81
N GLU A 128 -17.44 -0.79 -2.66
CA GLU A 128 -17.09 -1.09 -4.04
C GLU A 128 -15.96 -2.14 -4.11
N TYR A 129 -14.91 -1.99 -3.30
CA TYR A 129 -13.77 -2.92 -3.30
C TYR A 129 -14.11 -4.26 -2.65
N MET A 130 -14.94 -4.24 -1.59
CA MET A 130 -15.48 -5.48 -1.02
C MET A 130 -16.37 -6.22 -2.01
N HIS A 131 -17.16 -5.51 -2.82
CA HIS A 131 -17.92 -6.11 -3.90
C HIS A 131 -16.99 -6.73 -4.95
N GLN A 132 -15.90 -6.07 -5.33
CA GLN A 132 -14.91 -6.64 -6.27
C GLN A 132 -14.30 -7.95 -5.73
N LEU A 133 -13.94 -8.00 -4.45
CA LEU A 133 -13.44 -9.23 -3.80
C LEU A 133 -14.48 -10.36 -3.88
N THR A 134 -15.72 -10.07 -3.49
CA THR A 134 -16.76 -11.08 -3.23
C THR A 134 -17.64 -11.42 -4.43
N SER A 135 -17.51 -10.71 -5.55
CA SER A 135 -18.30 -10.93 -6.78
C SER A 135 -17.74 -12.03 -7.69
N SER A 136 -16.55 -12.56 -7.39
CA SER A 136 -15.96 -13.67 -8.13
C SER A 136 -16.58 -15.02 -7.74
N SER A 137 -16.26 -16.09 -8.47
CA SER A 137 -16.71 -17.46 -8.14
C SER A 137 -16.06 -18.05 -6.88
N VAL A 138 -15.12 -17.32 -6.25
CA VAL A 138 -14.43 -17.72 -5.02
C VAL A 138 -15.34 -17.46 -3.82
N GLN A 139 -15.43 -18.42 -2.90
CA GLN A 139 -16.19 -18.27 -1.67
C GLN A 139 -15.30 -17.65 -0.58
N TYR A 140 -15.80 -16.59 0.05
CA TYR A 140 -15.15 -15.94 1.17
C TYR A 140 -15.85 -16.30 2.48
N ILE A 141 -15.05 -16.41 3.55
CA ILE A 141 -15.55 -16.45 4.92
C ILE A 141 -15.32 -15.08 5.58
N LEU A 142 -16.27 -14.64 6.40
CA LEU A 142 -16.15 -13.41 7.18
C LEU A 142 -15.83 -13.77 8.63
N GLY A 143 -14.67 -13.30 9.12
CA GLY A 143 -14.31 -13.35 10.53
C GLY A 143 -14.53 -11.99 11.20
N VAL A 144 -15.15 -11.97 12.38
CA VAL A 144 -15.27 -10.78 13.22
C VAL A 144 -14.55 -11.04 14.53
N LYS A 145 -13.53 -10.25 14.83
CA LYS A 145 -12.70 -10.37 16.04
C LYS A 145 -12.92 -9.12 16.90
N LEU A 146 -13.39 -9.33 18.13
CA LEU A 146 -13.60 -8.27 19.12
C LEU A 146 -12.55 -8.39 20.21
N VAL A 147 -12.08 -7.26 20.71
CA VAL A 147 -11.16 -7.18 21.85
C VAL A 147 -11.82 -6.41 22.97
N ASN A 148 -11.65 -6.88 24.21
CA ASN A 148 -12.16 -6.18 25.38
C ASN A 148 -11.23 -5.02 25.76
N LEU A 149 -11.83 -3.93 26.23
CA LEU A 149 -11.11 -2.81 26.83
C LEU A 149 -11.00 -3.12 28.32
N ASN A 150 -9.83 -3.62 28.74
CA ASN A 150 -9.53 -3.83 30.15
C ASN A 150 -9.38 -2.51 30.88
#